data_AF-A0A1F7YY47-F1
#
_entry.id   AF-A0A1F7YY47-F1
#
_cell.length_a   1.000
_cell.length_b   1.000
_cell.length_c   1.000
_cell.angle_alpha   90.00
_cell.angle_beta   90.00
_cell.angle_gamma   90.00
#
_symmetry.space_group_name_H-M   'P 1'
#
loop_
_entity.id
_entity.type
_entity.pdbx_description
1 polymer ?
#
loop_
_entity_poly.entity_id
_entity_poly.type
_entity_poly.pdbx_seq_one_letter_code
_entity_poly.pdbx_strand_id
1 'polypeptide(L)'
;AYPPMPAIIAIPFVLVLRNFEQQWLAHLLGAGTAVIIYKLTLLITKNLPAQAGKKIAVWMGLLTAFGNVLWFLAATGSSWYLGQVSAAFFLTLAIYETLTKKRPLLMGIFLGAAYLSRVHTILSLPFFLYFVFKKRQRLSHFFAGLTPFLIFNALYNFARFGVLWDKGYMLISGVLNEPWYQLGLIHPSYIERHLRIIFTALPVLKDTFPYIFPPWSGLAIWLTTPAFLLALKAPFKKPVVRMSFLAIALIAVPILMHGTYGFAQFGYRFAVDVYPFLFLILIYALPKKLGKIHWLLLFLSILVNAWGVVWINKFGWVV
;
A
#
# COMPACT_ATOMS: atom_id res chain seq x y z
N ALA A 1 5.47 -14.56 11.72
CA ALA A 1 6.67 -13.69 11.75
C ALA A 1 6.61 -12.63 10.64
N TYR A 2 7.32 -11.49 10.79
CA TYR A 2 7.33 -10.42 9.78
C TYR A 2 8.33 -10.70 8.64
N PRO A 3 8.02 -10.31 7.40
CA PRO A 3 9.00 -10.24 6.32
C PRO A 3 10.15 -9.27 6.66
N PRO A 4 11.39 -9.57 6.27
CA PRO A 4 12.58 -8.92 6.84
C PRO A 4 12.97 -7.58 6.21
N MET A 5 12.42 -7.18 5.05
CA MET A 5 12.87 -5.95 4.36
C MET A 5 12.81 -4.68 5.23
N PRO A 6 11.74 -4.42 6.00
CA PRO A 6 11.67 -3.27 6.90
C PRO A 6 12.83 -3.19 7.90
N ALA A 7 13.28 -4.34 8.40
CA ALA A 7 14.44 -4.40 9.30
C ALA A 7 15.74 -4.18 8.51
N ILE A 8 15.89 -4.80 7.33
CA ILE A 8 17.07 -4.65 6.48
C ILE A 8 17.33 -3.18 6.13
N ILE A 9 16.29 -2.43 5.75
CA ILE A 9 16.43 -1.00 5.43
C ILE A 9 16.67 -0.13 6.67
N ALA A 10 16.32 -0.61 7.87
CA ALA A 10 16.59 0.09 9.11
C ALA A 10 18.06 -0.05 9.56
N ILE A 11 18.76 -1.12 9.14
CA ILE A 11 20.14 -1.42 9.58
C ILE A 11 21.08 -0.20 9.45
N PRO A 12 21.18 0.49 8.30
CA PRO A 12 22.10 1.62 8.18
C PRO A 12 21.80 2.75 9.17
N PHE A 13 20.52 2.99 9.46
CA PHE A 13 20.11 4.03 10.39
C PHE A 13 20.42 3.65 11.83
N VAL A 14 20.17 2.40 12.22
CA VAL A 14 20.49 1.90 13.57
C VAL A 14 22.01 1.91 13.83
N LEU A 15 22.82 1.61 12.81
CA LEU A 15 24.28 1.63 12.93
C LEU A 15 24.85 3.04 13.09
N VAL A 16 24.21 4.05 12.49
CA VAL A 16 24.68 5.45 12.53
C VAL A 16 24.03 6.25 13.66
N LEU A 17 22.77 5.96 13.99
CA LEU A 17 21.96 6.70 14.96
C LEU A 17 21.66 5.79 16.17
N ARG A 18 22.29 6.05 17.31
CA ARG A 18 22.18 5.23 18.53
C ARG A 18 20.74 5.08 19.06
N ASN A 19 19.87 6.07 18.84
CA ASN A 19 18.48 6.08 19.29
C ASN A 19 17.51 6.12 18.10
N PHE A 20 17.75 5.31 17.07
CA PHE A 20 16.88 5.31 15.89
C PHE A 20 15.50 4.72 16.20
N GLU A 21 14.47 5.56 16.10
CA GLU A 21 13.10 5.11 16.19
C GLU A 21 12.59 4.63 14.83
N GLN A 22 12.01 3.44 14.79
CA GLN A 22 11.44 2.85 13.57
C GLN A 22 10.40 3.77 12.89
N GLN A 23 9.70 4.59 13.67
CA GLN A 23 8.72 5.55 13.18
C GLN A 23 9.32 6.55 12.18
N TRP A 24 10.59 6.94 12.35
CA TRP A 24 11.26 7.85 11.41
C TRP A 24 11.43 7.21 10.04
N LEU A 25 11.74 5.91 9.99
CA LEU A 25 11.76 5.16 8.74
C LEU A 25 10.38 5.16 8.07
N ALA A 26 9.32 4.93 8.84
CA ALA A 26 7.95 4.93 8.33
C ALA A 26 7.58 6.30 7.73
N HIS A 27 7.95 7.41 8.40
CA HIS A 27 7.79 8.76 7.88
C HIS A 27 8.52 8.96 6.55
N LEU A 28 9.80 8.58 6.48
CA LEU A 28 10.62 8.73 5.28
C LEU A 28 10.05 7.95 4.08
N LEU A 29 9.64 6.70 4.29
CA LEU A 29 9.07 5.86 3.22
C LEU A 29 7.68 6.33 2.80
N GLY A 30 6.84 6.75 3.74
CA GLY A 30 5.53 7.35 3.46
C GLY A 30 5.65 8.64 2.62
N ALA A 31 6.50 9.57 3.06
CA ALA A 31 6.79 10.81 2.33
C ALA A 31 7.43 10.53 0.96
N GLY A 32 8.37 9.59 0.91
CA GLY A 32 9.02 9.14 -0.32
C GLY A 32 8.01 8.62 -1.34
N THR A 33 7.00 7.86 -0.90
CA THR A 33 5.91 7.37 -1.76
C THR A 33 5.15 8.53 -2.40
N ALA A 34 4.80 9.57 -1.63
CA ALA A 34 4.12 10.76 -2.15
C ALA A 34 4.99 11.52 -3.18
N VAL A 35 6.29 11.66 -2.92
CA VAL A 35 7.24 12.29 -3.87
C VAL A 35 7.35 11.50 -5.17
N ILE A 36 7.39 10.17 -5.10
CA ILE A 36 7.47 9.33 -6.30
C ILE A 36 6.18 9.41 -7.10
N ILE A 37 5.00 9.38 -6.46
CA ILE A 37 3.71 9.56 -7.14
C ILE A 37 3.61 10.94 -7.79
N TYR A 38 4.06 12.00 -7.10
CA TYR A 38 4.14 13.34 -7.67
C TYR A 38 4.99 13.36 -8.95
N LYS A 39 6.22 12.81 -8.88
CA LYS A 39 7.13 12.71 -10.04
C LYS A 39 6.56 11.86 -11.18
N LEU A 40 5.93 10.73 -10.85
CA LEU A 40 5.27 9.86 -11.81
C LEU A 40 4.13 10.60 -12.53
N THR A 41 3.35 11.37 -11.78
CA THR A 41 2.24 12.17 -12.31
C THR A 41 2.73 13.24 -13.27
N LEU A 42 3.81 13.97 -12.93
CA LEU A 42 4.44 14.93 -13.86
C LEU A 42 4.85 14.27 -15.17
N LEU A 43 5.44 13.07 -15.10
CA LEU A 43 5.88 12.35 -16.29
C LEU A 43 4.72 11.85 -17.15
N ILE A 44 3.66 11.32 -16.53
CA ILE A 44 2.47 10.85 -17.25
C ILE A 44 1.71 12.03 -17.89
N THR A 45 1.72 13.20 -17.24
CA THR A 45 1.01 14.40 -17.70
C THR A 45 1.85 15.35 -18.53
N LYS A 46 3.09 14.97 -18.92
CA LYS A 46 4.05 15.84 -19.61
C LYS A 46 3.56 16.44 -20.94
N ASN A 47 2.59 15.80 -21.60
CA ASN A 47 2.02 16.27 -22.86
C ASN A 47 0.84 17.25 -22.66
N LEU A 48 0.47 17.55 -21.41
CA LEU A 48 -0.50 18.60 -21.07
C LEU A 48 0.22 19.94 -20.94
N PRO A 49 -0.51 21.08 -21.01
CA PRO A 49 0.05 22.37 -20.63
C PRO A 49 0.74 22.28 -19.25
N ALA A 50 1.94 22.84 -19.11
CA ALA A 50 2.79 22.65 -17.94
C ALA A 50 2.08 22.96 -16.61
N GLN A 51 1.27 24.03 -16.58
CA GLN A 51 0.47 24.39 -15.42
C GLN A 51 -0.59 23.34 -15.07
N ALA A 52 -1.24 22.74 -16.07
CA ALA A 52 -2.24 21.71 -15.86
C ALA A 52 -1.60 20.41 -15.33
N GLY A 53 -0.50 19.95 -15.95
CA GLY A 53 0.24 18.79 -15.47
C GLY A 53 0.76 18.96 -14.04
N LYS A 54 1.32 20.13 -13.71
CA LYS A 54 1.78 20.45 -12.35
C LYS A 54 0.62 20.44 -11.34
N LYS A 55 -0.56 20.98 -11.69
CA LYS A 55 -1.74 20.95 -10.82
C LYS A 55 -2.18 19.52 -10.50
N ILE A 56 -2.22 18.63 -11.51
CA ILE A 56 -2.56 17.21 -11.32
C ILE A 56 -1.50 16.53 -10.45
N ALA A 57 -0.21 16.81 -10.67
CA ALA A 57 0.86 16.26 -9.85
C ALA A 57 0.78 16.70 -8.39
N VAL A 58 0.56 17.99 -8.12
CA VAL A 58 0.34 18.51 -6.76
C VAL A 58 -0.86 17.83 -6.11
N TRP A 59 -1.97 17.72 -6.84
CA TRP A 59 -3.17 17.06 -6.34
C TRP A 59 -2.90 15.59 -5.95
N MET A 60 -2.20 14.83 -6.81
CA MET A 60 -1.83 13.44 -6.53
C MET A 60 -0.81 13.31 -5.39
N GLY A 61 0.15 14.24 -5.29
CA GLY A 61 1.12 14.29 -4.20
C GLY A 61 0.45 14.54 -2.85
N LEU A 62 -0.45 15.52 -2.79
CA LEU A 62 -1.24 15.82 -1.58
C LEU A 62 -2.15 14.66 -1.20
N LEU A 63 -2.82 14.03 -2.17
CA LEU A 63 -3.65 12.86 -1.90
C LEU A 63 -2.83 11.71 -1.32
N THR A 64 -1.65 11.44 -1.89
CA THR A 64 -0.78 10.35 -1.45
C THR A 64 -0.17 10.64 -0.07
N ALA A 65 0.19 11.90 0.20
CA ALA A 65 0.78 12.31 1.47
C ALA A 65 -0.23 12.36 2.62
N PHE A 66 -1.44 12.86 2.38
CA PHE A 66 -2.37 13.23 3.44
C PHE A 66 -3.80 12.71 3.24
N GLY A 67 -4.19 12.36 2.02
CA GLY A 67 -5.57 11.97 1.71
C GLY A 67 -5.85 10.48 1.78
N ASN A 68 -5.03 9.69 2.47
CA ASN A 68 -5.26 8.25 2.59
C ASN A 68 -4.59 7.64 3.83
N VAL A 69 -4.98 6.39 4.12
CA VAL A 69 -4.57 5.65 5.32
C VAL A 69 -3.06 5.45 5.43
N LEU A 70 -2.30 5.55 4.33
CA LEU A 70 -0.83 5.52 4.38
C LEU A 70 -0.27 6.58 5.34
N TRP A 71 -0.92 7.75 5.46
CA TRP A 71 -0.49 8.78 6.42
C TRP A 71 -0.60 8.28 7.85
N PHE A 72 -1.73 7.67 8.22
CA PHE A 72 -1.93 7.06 9.53
C PHE A 72 -0.87 5.99 9.83
N LEU A 73 -0.63 5.07 8.89
CA LEU A 73 0.35 4.00 9.06
C LEU A 73 1.78 4.53 9.22
N ALA A 74 2.15 5.52 8.40
CA ALA A 74 3.46 6.14 8.47
C ALA A 74 3.64 6.93 9.77
N ALA A 75 2.60 7.66 10.20
CA ALA A 75 2.61 8.46 11.42
C ALA A 75 2.74 7.59 12.68
N THR A 76 2.12 6.41 12.74
CA THR A 76 2.25 5.52 13.91
C THR A 76 3.51 4.67 13.87
N GLY A 77 3.96 4.22 12.69
CA GLY A 77 5.27 3.57 12.53
C GLY A 77 5.46 2.21 13.20
N SER A 78 4.40 1.55 13.68
CA SER A 78 4.47 0.22 14.31
C SER A 78 5.06 -0.84 13.38
N SER A 79 5.55 -1.96 13.93
CA SER A 79 6.10 -3.08 13.15
C SER A 79 5.11 -3.62 12.10
N TRP A 80 3.82 -3.65 12.43
CA TRP A 80 2.75 -4.05 11.51
C TRP A 80 2.60 -3.10 10.33
N TYR A 81 2.76 -1.80 10.58
CA TYR A 81 2.52 -0.74 9.63
C TYR A 81 3.73 -0.51 8.73
N LEU A 82 4.94 -0.59 9.29
CA LEU A 82 6.17 -0.40 8.53
C LEU A 82 6.28 -1.41 7.39
N GLY A 83 5.84 -2.66 7.57
CA GLY A 83 5.78 -3.64 6.48
C GLY A 83 4.92 -3.18 5.30
N GLN A 84 3.75 -2.60 5.58
CA GLN A 84 2.83 -2.09 4.55
C GLN A 84 3.36 -0.81 3.89
N VAL A 85 3.89 0.12 4.69
CA VAL A 85 4.50 1.36 4.20
C VAL A 85 5.71 1.05 3.30
N SER A 86 6.57 0.11 3.71
CA SER A 86 7.74 -0.32 2.92
C SER A 86 7.32 -0.99 1.61
N ALA A 87 6.33 -1.87 1.66
CA ALA A 87 5.78 -2.49 0.46
C ALA A 87 5.19 -1.47 -0.51
N ALA A 88 4.39 -0.53 -0.01
CA ALA A 88 3.82 0.54 -0.83
C ALA A 88 4.92 1.40 -1.49
N PHE A 89 5.97 1.75 -0.74
CA PHE A 89 7.11 2.51 -1.25
C PHE A 89 7.85 1.78 -2.37
N PHE A 90 8.27 0.54 -2.12
CA PHE A 90 9.03 -0.25 -3.10
C PHE A 90 8.19 -0.60 -4.32
N LEU A 91 6.90 -0.91 -4.15
CA LEU A 91 6.00 -1.17 -5.27
C LEU A 91 5.78 0.09 -6.11
N THR A 92 5.70 1.27 -5.47
CA THR A 92 5.65 2.56 -6.17
C THR A 92 6.94 2.84 -6.94
N LEU A 93 8.11 2.52 -6.39
CA LEU A 93 9.39 2.59 -7.11
C LEU A 93 9.44 1.63 -8.30
N ALA A 94 8.96 0.40 -8.13
CA ALA A 94 8.88 -0.59 -9.22
C ALA A 94 7.99 -0.07 -10.36
N ILE A 95 6.81 0.47 -10.03
CA ILE A 95 5.90 1.10 -10.99
C ILE A 95 6.56 2.30 -11.67
N TYR A 96 7.21 3.18 -10.89
CA TYR A 96 7.92 4.34 -11.42
C TYR A 96 8.99 3.91 -12.42
N GLU A 97 9.83 2.94 -12.07
CA GLU A 97 10.87 2.41 -12.96
C GLU A 97 10.25 1.82 -14.24
N THR A 98 9.16 1.06 -14.11
CA THR A 98 8.43 0.43 -15.23
C THR A 98 7.92 1.45 -16.25
N LEU A 99 7.49 2.63 -15.80
CA LEU A 99 6.86 3.63 -16.66
C LEU A 99 7.85 4.71 -17.14
N THR A 100 9.02 4.81 -16.52
CA THR A 100 10.01 5.86 -16.80
C THR A 100 11.24 5.33 -17.55
N LYS A 101 12.31 5.03 -16.81
CA LYS A 101 13.62 4.58 -17.32
C LYS A 101 13.60 3.12 -17.79
N LYS A 102 12.61 2.34 -17.34
CA LYS A 102 12.32 0.97 -17.79
C LYS A 102 13.53 0.05 -17.66
N ARG A 103 14.28 0.12 -16.56
CA ARG A 103 15.43 -0.76 -16.31
C ARG A 103 14.93 -2.06 -15.66
N PRO A 104 14.91 -3.20 -16.38
CA PRO A 104 14.27 -4.42 -15.87
C PRO A 104 14.90 -4.92 -14.57
N LEU A 105 16.23 -4.78 -14.43
CA LEU A 105 16.95 -5.14 -13.20
C LEU A 105 16.39 -4.40 -11.98
N LEU A 106 16.21 -3.09 -12.07
CA LEU A 106 15.67 -2.30 -10.97
C LEU A 106 14.18 -2.55 -10.74
N MET A 107 13.41 -2.83 -11.79
CA MET A 107 12.01 -3.28 -11.64
C MET A 107 11.95 -4.56 -10.79
N GLY A 108 12.84 -5.52 -11.07
CA GLY A 108 12.98 -6.76 -10.29
C GLY A 108 13.42 -6.52 -8.85
N ILE A 109 14.44 -5.69 -8.64
CA ILE A 109 14.94 -5.33 -7.30
C ILE A 109 13.84 -4.69 -6.45
N PHE A 110 13.11 -3.72 -7.00
CA PHE A 110 12.05 -3.04 -6.25
C PHE A 110 10.85 -3.96 -6.00
N LEU A 111 10.48 -4.82 -6.94
CA LEU A 111 9.45 -5.85 -6.68
C LEU A 111 9.90 -6.86 -5.63
N GLY A 112 11.17 -7.29 -5.66
CA GLY A 112 11.75 -8.17 -4.66
C GLY A 112 11.77 -7.55 -3.25
N ALA A 113 12.13 -6.27 -3.14
CA ALA A 113 12.06 -5.53 -1.89
C ALA A 113 10.61 -5.35 -1.38
N ALA A 114 9.65 -5.12 -2.29
CA ALA A 114 8.23 -5.10 -1.94
C ALA A 114 7.77 -6.48 -1.44
N TYR A 115 8.21 -7.57 -2.06
CA TYR A 115 7.93 -8.95 -1.66
C TYR A 115 8.47 -9.25 -0.25
N LEU A 116 9.72 -8.91 0.02
CA LEU A 116 10.31 -9.06 1.35
C LEU A 116 9.73 -8.09 2.40
N SER A 117 8.87 -7.14 2.00
CA SER A 117 8.08 -6.31 2.90
C SER A 117 6.68 -6.91 3.16
N ARG A 118 6.03 -7.38 2.08
CA ARG A 118 4.70 -7.99 2.06
C ARG A 118 4.66 -9.03 0.95
N VAL A 119 4.70 -10.30 1.32
CA VAL A 119 4.86 -11.44 0.39
C VAL A 119 3.83 -11.52 -0.75
N HIS A 120 2.58 -11.10 -0.55
CA HIS A 120 1.57 -11.11 -1.60
C HIS A 120 1.76 -10.03 -2.66
N THR A 121 2.63 -9.04 -2.46
CA THR A 121 2.94 -8.05 -3.51
C THR A 121 3.54 -8.69 -4.76
N ILE A 122 4.15 -9.88 -4.63
CA ILE A 122 4.62 -10.67 -5.79
C ILE A 122 3.50 -11.01 -6.78
N LEU A 123 2.24 -11.02 -6.34
CA LEU A 123 1.10 -11.28 -7.21
C LEU A 123 0.84 -10.14 -8.21
N SER A 124 1.53 -9.00 -8.08
CA SER A 124 1.60 -7.97 -9.11
C SER A 124 2.57 -8.27 -10.25
N LEU A 125 3.31 -9.38 -10.19
CA LEU A 125 4.26 -9.80 -11.23
C LEU A 125 3.69 -9.72 -12.67
N PRO A 126 2.44 -10.12 -12.96
CA PRO A 126 1.88 -9.99 -14.31
C PRO A 126 1.89 -8.56 -14.85
N PHE A 127 1.69 -7.53 -14.00
CA PHE A 127 1.81 -6.13 -14.41
C PHE A 127 3.20 -5.83 -14.96
N PHE A 128 4.24 -6.21 -14.21
CA PHE A 128 5.63 -5.93 -14.58
C PHE A 128 6.06 -6.72 -15.82
N LEU A 129 5.74 -8.01 -15.85
CA LEU A 129 6.07 -8.88 -16.99
C LEU A 129 5.42 -8.38 -18.28
N TYR A 130 4.16 -7.94 -18.24
CA TYR A 130 3.50 -7.36 -19.40
C TYR A 130 4.30 -6.21 -20.01
N PHE A 131 4.83 -5.29 -19.20
CA PHE A 131 5.62 -4.16 -19.70
C PHE A 131 7.02 -4.56 -20.16
N VAL A 132 7.67 -5.52 -19.49
CA VAL A 132 8.95 -6.11 -19.92
C VAL A 132 8.80 -6.73 -21.31
N PHE A 133 7.80 -7.58 -21.51
CA PHE A 133 7.52 -8.22 -22.80
C PHE A 133 7.11 -7.21 -23.87
N LYS A 134 6.19 -6.30 -23.55
CA LYS A 134 5.72 -5.28 -24.49
C LYS A 134 6.85 -4.36 -24.98
N LYS A 135 7.85 -4.11 -24.14
CA LYS A 135 9.02 -3.30 -24.49
C LYS A 135 10.21 -4.15 -24.97
N ARG A 136 10.01 -5.46 -25.20
CA ARG A 136 11.04 -6.42 -25.63
C ARG A 136 12.32 -6.35 -24.79
N GLN A 137 12.12 -6.18 -23.49
CA GLN A 137 13.22 -6.04 -22.55
C GLN A 137 13.75 -7.41 -22.11
N ARG A 138 15.01 -7.45 -21.66
CA ARG A 138 15.65 -8.69 -21.24
C ARG A 138 15.03 -9.19 -19.94
N LEU A 139 14.26 -10.27 -20.04
CA LEU A 139 13.63 -10.94 -18.91
C LEU A 139 14.65 -11.46 -17.89
N SER A 140 15.84 -11.86 -18.35
CA SER A 140 16.95 -12.27 -17.49
C SER A 140 17.37 -11.17 -16.51
N HIS A 141 17.36 -9.90 -16.93
CA HIS A 141 17.73 -8.79 -16.05
C HIS A 141 16.65 -8.57 -14.99
N PHE A 142 15.38 -8.68 -15.38
CA PHE A 142 14.27 -8.61 -14.43
C PHE A 142 14.38 -9.68 -13.35
N PHE A 143 14.57 -10.94 -13.73
CA PHE A 143 14.72 -12.03 -12.78
C PHE A 143 16.03 -11.97 -11.99
N ALA A 144 17.13 -11.48 -12.58
CA ALA A 144 18.37 -11.23 -11.83
C ALA A 144 18.16 -10.22 -10.69
N GLY A 145 17.22 -9.27 -10.85
CA GLY A 145 16.85 -8.33 -9.79
C GLY A 145 15.90 -8.92 -8.75
N LEU A 146 14.96 -9.77 -9.17
CA LEU A 146 13.91 -10.31 -8.31
C LEU A 146 14.35 -11.55 -7.51
N THR A 147 15.04 -12.49 -8.17
CA THR A 147 15.37 -13.80 -7.60
C THR A 147 16.23 -13.77 -6.33
N PRO A 148 17.19 -12.83 -6.13
CA PRO A 148 17.95 -12.78 -4.88
C PRO A 148 17.06 -12.60 -3.65
N PHE A 149 15.96 -11.84 -3.77
CA PHE A 149 15.01 -11.61 -2.70
C PHE A 149 14.17 -12.85 -2.40
N LEU A 150 13.79 -13.62 -3.43
CA LEU A 150 13.07 -14.88 -3.27
C LEU A 150 13.94 -15.94 -2.60
N ILE A 151 15.19 -16.08 -3.06
CA ILE A 151 16.19 -16.99 -2.49
C ILE A 151 16.48 -16.60 -1.04
N PHE A 152 16.71 -15.32 -0.77
CA PHE A 152 16.93 -14.83 0.59
C PHE A 152 15.76 -15.19 1.52
N ASN A 153 14.51 -14.97 1.09
CA ASN A 153 13.36 -15.33 1.92
C ASN A 153 13.30 -16.84 2.22
N ALA A 154 13.55 -17.68 1.21
CA ALA A 154 13.52 -19.12 1.36
C ALA A 154 14.60 -19.61 2.33
N LEU A 155 15.85 -19.14 2.16
CA LEU A 155 16.97 -19.47 3.05
C LEU A 155 16.73 -18.93 4.47
N TYR A 156 16.21 -17.72 4.59
CA TYR A 156 15.89 -17.11 5.87
C TYR A 156 14.80 -17.88 6.62
N ASN A 157 13.76 -18.33 5.92
CA ASN A 157 12.73 -19.19 6.50
C ASN A 157 13.29 -20.55 6.90
N PHE A 158 14.14 -21.16 6.07
CA PHE A 158 14.75 -22.45 6.38
C PHE A 158 15.62 -22.36 7.65
N ALA A 159 16.42 -21.30 7.77
CA ALA A 159 17.24 -21.06 8.97
C ALA A 159 16.40 -20.85 10.25
N ARG A 160 15.19 -20.29 10.14
CA ARG A 160 14.31 -19.99 11.29
C ARG A 160 13.36 -21.13 11.67
N PHE A 161 12.87 -21.84 10.68
CA PHE A 161 11.72 -22.74 10.82
C PHE A 161 11.98 -24.14 10.24
N GLY A 162 13.15 -24.39 9.65
CA GLY A 162 13.47 -25.66 8.98
C GLY A 162 12.73 -25.87 7.65
N VAL A 163 11.98 -24.89 7.17
CA VAL A 163 11.17 -24.97 5.94
C VAL A 163 11.36 -23.74 5.05
N LEU A 164 11.38 -23.94 3.73
CA LEU A 164 11.63 -22.86 2.76
C LEU A 164 10.42 -21.92 2.59
N TRP A 165 9.20 -22.44 2.75
CA TRP A 165 7.95 -21.76 2.37
C TRP A 165 6.97 -21.64 3.54
N ASP A 166 7.34 -20.85 4.55
CA ASP A 166 6.43 -20.50 5.64
C ASP A 166 6.55 -19.01 5.99
N LYS A 167 5.45 -18.39 6.44
CA LYS A 167 5.48 -17.04 7.03
C LYS A 167 5.79 -17.08 8.54
N GLY A 168 5.91 -18.28 9.11
CA GLY A 168 6.02 -18.55 10.54
C GLY A 168 4.89 -17.91 11.33
N TYR A 169 3.70 -17.74 10.71
CA TYR A 169 2.57 -17.08 11.35
C TYR A 169 1.75 -18.10 12.15
N MET A 170 1.59 -19.33 11.63
CA MET A 170 0.95 -20.44 12.35
C MET A 170 1.77 -20.91 13.57
N LEU A 171 3.06 -20.59 13.61
CA LEU A 171 3.95 -20.90 14.73
C LEU A 171 3.76 -19.98 15.94
N ILE A 172 2.94 -18.92 15.81
CA ILE A 172 2.60 -18.07 16.96
C ILE A 172 1.68 -18.88 17.87
N SER A 173 2.13 -19.14 19.10
CA SER A 173 1.38 -19.95 20.07
C SER A 173 -0.02 -19.40 20.29
N GLY A 174 -1.04 -20.26 20.15
CA GLY A 174 -2.44 -19.88 20.34
C GLY A 174 -3.08 -19.15 19.17
N VAL A 175 -2.36 -18.83 18.09
CA VAL A 175 -2.92 -18.05 16.97
C VAL A 175 -4.13 -18.71 16.31
N LEU A 176 -4.12 -20.03 16.16
CA LEU A 176 -5.23 -20.77 15.56
C LEU A 176 -6.41 -20.96 16.52
N ASN A 177 -6.22 -20.67 17.82
CA ASN A 177 -7.30 -20.72 18.81
C ASN A 177 -8.12 -19.42 18.83
N GLU A 178 -7.63 -18.37 18.17
CA GLU A 178 -8.34 -17.09 18.09
C GLU A 178 -9.65 -17.22 17.29
N PRO A 179 -10.73 -16.53 17.70
CA PRO A 179 -12.06 -16.68 17.08
C PRO A 179 -12.09 -16.45 15.57
N TRP A 180 -11.17 -15.63 15.06
CA TRP A 180 -11.14 -15.22 13.66
C TRP A 180 -10.34 -16.18 12.75
N TYR A 181 -9.62 -17.15 13.32
CA TYR A 181 -8.82 -18.17 12.61
C TYR A 181 -9.41 -19.60 12.71
N GLN A 182 -10.68 -19.74 13.07
CA GLN A 182 -11.36 -21.04 13.21
C GLN A 182 -11.31 -21.94 11.96
N LEU A 183 -11.15 -21.37 10.76
CA LEU A 183 -11.05 -22.09 9.48
C LEU A 183 -9.61 -22.01 8.90
N GLY A 184 -8.63 -21.76 9.76
CA GLY A 184 -7.24 -21.51 9.38
C GLY A 184 -6.95 -20.04 9.04
N LEU A 185 -5.73 -19.77 8.57
CA LEU A 185 -5.30 -18.40 8.24
C LEU A 185 -5.94 -17.84 6.97
N ILE A 186 -6.29 -18.71 6.03
CA ILE A 186 -6.82 -18.34 4.72
C ILE A 186 -8.04 -19.20 4.42
N HIS A 187 -9.19 -18.57 4.24
CA HIS A 187 -10.43 -19.26 3.87
C HIS A 187 -11.36 -18.33 3.07
N PRO A 188 -12.03 -18.80 1.99
CA PRO A 188 -12.93 -17.96 1.18
C PRO A 188 -14.09 -17.32 1.95
N SER A 189 -14.62 -17.97 2.99
CA SER A 189 -15.71 -17.41 3.82
C SER A 189 -15.36 -16.07 4.48
N TYR A 190 -14.06 -15.75 4.57
CA TYR A 190 -13.58 -14.52 5.15
C TYR A 190 -13.75 -13.31 4.23
N ILE A 191 -13.96 -13.51 2.94
CA ILE A 191 -14.10 -12.41 1.96
C ILE A 191 -15.21 -11.44 2.38
N GLU A 192 -16.36 -11.97 2.81
CA GLU A 192 -17.54 -11.15 3.11
C GLU A 192 -17.27 -10.08 4.18
N ARG A 193 -16.67 -10.45 5.31
CA ARG A 193 -16.38 -9.49 6.40
C ARG A 193 -15.41 -8.39 5.97
N HIS A 194 -14.46 -8.68 5.08
CA HIS A 194 -13.57 -7.66 4.53
C HIS A 194 -14.32 -6.73 3.59
N LEU A 195 -15.19 -7.26 2.72
CA LEU A 195 -16.01 -6.44 1.82
C LEU A 195 -16.97 -5.53 2.60
N ARG A 196 -17.58 -6.03 3.68
CA ARG A 196 -18.38 -5.21 4.60
C ARG A 196 -17.57 -4.02 5.12
N ILE A 197 -16.32 -4.23 5.57
CA ILE A 197 -15.50 -3.09 6.04
C ILE A 197 -15.15 -2.14 4.89
N ILE A 198 -14.70 -2.67 3.75
CA ILE A 198 -14.26 -1.87 2.60
C ILE A 198 -15.38 -0.93 2.09
N PHE A 199 -16.63 -1.40 2.09
CA PHE A 199 -17.75 -0.69 1.46
C PHE A 199 -18.75 -0.08 2.42
N THR A 200 -18.97 -0.65 3.61
CA THR A 200 -20.09 -0.26 4.49
C THR A 200 -19.68 0.19 5.89
N ALA A 201 -18.40 0.06 6.30
CA ALA A 201 -17.99 0.50 7.64
C ALA A 201 -17.99 2.04 7.78
N LEU A 202 -18.74 2.52 8.79
CA LEU A 202 -18.96 3.92 9.12
C LEU A 202 -18.38 4.26 10.50
N PRO A 203 -18.18 5.55 10.83
CA PRO A 203 -17.80 5.97 12.17
C PRO A 203 -18.89 5.62 13.18
N VAL A 204 -18.47 5.38 14.43
CA VAL A 204 -19.39 5.19 15.55
C VAL A 204 -19.83 6.55 16.05
N LEU A 205 -21.14 6.78 16.10
CA LEU A 205 -21.73 7.98 16.66
C LEU A 205 -22.04 7.74 18.15
N LYS A 206 -21.74 8.72 18.99
CA LYS A 206 -21.99 8.70 20.44
C LYS A 206 -22.75 9.95 20.85
N ASP A 207 -23.51 9.87 21.94
CA ASP A 207 -24.26 11.01 22.51
C ASP A 207 -23.39 11.93 23.39
N THR A 208 -22.14 11.54 23.64
CA THR A 208 -21.18 12.30 24.45
C THR A 208 -19.95 12.65 23.64
N PHE A 209 -19.33 13.79 23.96
CA PHE A 209 -18.12 14.23 23.29
C PHE A 209 -16.96 13.25 23.58
N PRO A 210 -16.16 12.84 22.57
CA PRO A 210 -16.28 13.18 21.15
C PRO A 210 -17.37 12.36 20.42
N TYR A 211 -18.32 13.07 19.79
CA TYR A 211 -19.53 12.50 19.17
C TYR A 211 -19.27 11.55 17.99
N ILE A 212 -18.10 11.64 17.34
CA ILE A 212 -17.73 10.82 16.17
C ILE A 212 -16.43 10.08 16.49
N PHE A 213 -16.51 8.76 16.53
CA PHE A 213 -15.42 7.88 16.95
C PHE A 213 -15.02 6.92 15.81
N PRO A 214 -13.72 6.74 15.53
CA PRO A 214 -13.31 5.74 14.56
C PRO A 214 -13.45 4.33 15.17
N PRO A 215 -14.11 3.37 14.51
CA PRO A 215 -14.23 2.00 15.01
C PRO A 215 -12.90 1.26 14.86
N TRP A 216 -12.58 0.40 15.82
CA TRP A 216 -11.38 -0.45 15.75
C TRP A 216 -11.40 -1.41 14.56
N SER A 217 -12.57 -1.82 14.07
CA SER A 217 -12.70 -2.70 12.91
C SER A 217 -12.20 -2.08 11.60
N GLY A 218 -12.05 -0.76 11.53
CA GLY A 218 -11.72 0.00 10.33
C GLY A 218 -12.91 0.70 9.70
N LEU A 219 -12.63 1.51 8.68
CA LEU A 219 -13.60 2.35 7.97
C LEU A 219 -13.58 2.06 6.46
N ALA A 220 -14.70 2.33 5.80
CA ALA A 220 -14.84 2.17 4.36
C ALA A 220 -13.82 3.01 3.59
N ILE A 221 -13.27 2.44 2.51
CA ILE A 221 -12.19 3.08 1.74
C ILE A 221 -12.68 4.38 1.08
N TRP A 222 -13.92 4.40 0.61
CA TRP A 222 -14.50 5.60 0.00
C TRP A 222 -14.77 6.72 1.02
N LEU A 223 -14.87 6.39 2.31
CA LEU A 223 -15.00 7.37 3.37
C LEU A 223 -13.63 7.93 3.77
N THR A 224 -12.62 7.06 3.92
CA THR A 224 -11.26 7.51 4.25
C THR A 224 -10.59 8.22 3.08
N THR A 225 -10.90 7.82 1.84
CA THR A 225 -10.33 8.42 0.63
C THR A 225 -11.39 8.54 -0.47
N PRO A 226 -12.34 9.49 -0.36
CA PRO A 226 -13.37 9.73 -1.37
C PRO A 226 -12.83 9.93 -2.80
N ALA A 227 -11.62 10.46 -2.92
CA ALA A 227 -10.93 10.62 -4.19
C ALA A 227 -10.77 9.31 -4.99
N PHE A 228 -10.74 8.13 -4.33
CA PHE A 228 -10.65 6.86 -5.03
C PHE A 228 -11.91 6.51 -5.84
N LEU A 229 -13.06 7.14 -5.58
CA LEU A 229 -14.25 6.99 -6.42
C LEU A 229 -14.01 7.46 -7.87
N LEU A 230 -13.06 8.39 -8.08
CA LEU A 230 -12.68 8.84 -9.41
C LEU A 230 -12.01 7.72 -10.23
N ALA A 231 -11.43 6.69 -9.60
CA ALA A 231 -10.83 5.55 -10.29
C ALA A 231 -11.86 4.75 -11.11
N LEU A 232 -13.15 4.84 -10.78
CA LEU A 232 -14.24 4.23 -11.56
C LEU A 232 -14.35 4.82 -12.97
N LYS A 233 -13.85 6.04 -13.19
CA LYS A 233 -13.81 6.72 -14.50
C LYS A 233 -12.52 6.44 -15.28
N ALA A 234 -11.67 5.53 -14.80
CA ALA A 234 -10.39 5.26 -15.43
C ALA A 234 -10.56 4.65 -16.84
N PRO A 235 -9.74 5.06 -17.82
CA PRO A 235 -9.85 4.58 -19.18
C PRO A 235 -9.35 3.13 -19.30
N PHE A 236 -10.24 2.15 -19.11
CA PHE A 236 -9.93 0.72 -19.14
C PHE A 236 -9.35 0.25 -20.49
N LYS A 237 -9.47 1.03 -21.57
CA LYS A 237 -8.77 0.74 -22.83
C LYS A 237 -7.23 0.83 -22.70
N LYS A 238 -6.70 1.61 -21.75
CA LYS A 238 -5.26 1.77 -21.53
C LYS A 238 -4.69 0.52 -20.86
N PRO A 239 -3.66 -0.14 -21.44
CA PRO A 239 -3.08 -1.35 -20.84
C PRO A 239 -2.54 -1.14 -19.42
N VAL A 240 -1.97 0.03 -19.12
CA VAL A 240 -1.50 0.37 -17.77
C VAL A 240 -2.63 0.27 -16.75
N VAL A 241 -3.82 0.79 -17.10
CA VAL A 241 -5.00 0.76 -16.22
C VAL A 241 -5.50 -0.68 -16.03
N ARG A 242 -5.63 -1.47 -17.10
CA ARG A 242 -6.07 -2.88 -17.01
C ARG A 242 -5.13 -3.74 -16.18
N MET A 243 -3.83 -3.61 -16.43
CA MET A 243 -2.83 -4.38 -15.70
C MET A 243 -2.78 -3.96 -14.22
N SER A 244 -3.02 -2.67 -13.91
CA SER A 244 -3.16 -2.23 -12.53
C SER A 244 -4.38 -2.84 -11.85
N PHE A 245 -5.54 -2.87 -12.50
CA PHE A 245 -6.72 -3.57 -11.95
C PHE A 245 -6.45 -5.07 -11.73
N LEU A 246 -5.77 -5.73 -12.67
CA LEU A 246 -5.36 -7.12 -12.50
C LEU A 246 -4.43 -7.30 -11.29
N ALA A 247 -3.43 -6.44 -11.12
CA ALA A 247 -2.54 -6.49 -9.96
C ALA A 247 -3.30 -6.27 -8.64
N ILE A 248 -4.24 -5.32 -8.60
CA ILE A 248 -5.12 -5.09 -7.45
C ILE A 248 -5.93 -6.35 -7.14
N ALA A 249 -6.58 -6.95 -8.15
CA ALA A 249 -7.41 -8.13 -7.97
C ALA A 249 -6.59 -9.31 -7.44
N LEU A 250 -5.42 -9.59 -8.03
CA LEU A 250 -4.57 -10.69 -7.62
C LEU A 250 -4.02 -10.51 -6.20
N ILE A 251 -3.59 -9.29 -5.83
CA ILE A 251 -3.15 -8.98 -4.47
C ILE A 251 -4.32 -9.04 -3.47
N ALA A 252 -5.53 -8.63 -3.88
CA ALA A 252 -6.69 -8.61 -3.01
C ALA A 252 -7.15 -10.01 -2.60
N VAL A 253 -7.00 -11.03 -3.45
CA VAL A 253 -7.41 -12.42 -3.15
C VAL A 253 -6.89 -12.91 -1.79
N PRO A 254 -5.57 -13.00 -1.53
CA PRO A 254 -5.07 -13.46 -0.23
C PRO A 254 -5.37 -12.49 0.92
N ILE A 255 -5.59 -11.20 0.63
CA ILE A 255 -5.96 -10.20 1.65
C ILE A 255 -7.39 -10.43 2.13
N LEU A 256 -8.34 -10.63 1.20
CA LEU A 256 -9.75 -10.81 1.50
C LEU A 256 -10.04 -12.18 2.09
N MET A 257 -9.25 -13.19 1.70
CA MET A 257 -9.35 -14.53 2.27
C MET A 257 -8.66 -14.65 3.63
N HIS A 258 -8.09 -13.59 4.21
CA HIS A 258 -7.32 -13.68 5.44
C HIS A 258 -8.22 -13.77 6.69
N GLY A 259 -7.75 -14.50 7.70
CA GLY A 259 -8.45 -14.73 8.98
C GLY A 259 -8.72 -13.47 9.83
N THR A 260 -7.89 -12.45 9.73
CA THR A 260 -8.19 -11.14 10.33
C THR A 260 -8.31 -10.09 9.25
N TYR A 261 -9.17 -9.09 9.47
CA TYR A 261 -9.29 -7.86 8.69
C TYR A 261 -8.47 -6.70 9.26
N GLY A 262 -7.71 -6.94 10.33
CA GLY A 262 -7.05 -5.95 11.16
C GLY A 262 -7.64 -5.93 12.57
N PHE A 263 -6.83 -5.52 13.54
CA PHE A 263 -7.29 -5.16 14.89
C PHE A 263 -7.60 -3.68 14.90
N ALA A 264 -7.36 -2.99 16.00
CA ALA A 264 -7.50 -1.54 16.12
C ALA A 264 -6.71 -0.79 15.01
N GLN A 265 -7.43 -0.37 13.98
CA GLN A 265 -6.90 0.24 12.75
C GLN A 265 -7.77 1.40 12.29
N PHE A 266 -7.14 2.45 11.77
CA PHE A 266 -7.86 3.51 11.07
C PHE A 266 -8.02 3.15 9.59
N GLY A 267 -9.25 3.16 9.09
CA GLY A 267 -9.53 2.73 7.72
C GLY A 267 -9.25 1.25 7.49
N TYR A 268 -9.37 0.81 6.24
CA TYR A 268 -9.03 -0.56 5.87
C TYR A 268 -7.56 -0.66 5.45
N ARG A 269 -6.66 -0.79 6.43
CA ARG A 269 -5.21 -0.63 6.21
C ARG A 269 -4.62 -1.64 5.24
N PHE A 270 -5.21 -2.82 5.09
CA PHE A 270 -4.71 -3.84 4.16
C PHE A 270 -4.77 -3.40 2.70
N ALA A 271 -5.65 -2.46 2.35
CA ALA A 271 -5.67 -1.91 1.00
C ALA A 271 -4.41 -1.11 0.64
N VAL A 272 -3.59 -0.70 1.60
CA VAL A 272 -2.32 0.00 1.32
C VAL A 272 -1.39 -0.85 0.43
N ASP A 273 -1.48 -2.17 0.49
CA ASP A 273 -0.71 -3.07 -0.37
C ASP A 273 -1.10 -2.95 -1.86
N VAL A 274 -2.28 -2.40 -2.17
CA VAL A 274 -2.77 -2.16 -3.54
C VAL A 274 -2.83 -0.67 -3.93
N TYR A 275 -2.61 0.24 -2.98
CA TYR A 275 -2.65 1.69 -3.22
C TYR A 275 -1.69 2.18 -4.31
N PRO A 276 -0.46 1.67 -4.47
CA PRO A 276 0.41 2.09 -5.58
C PRO A 276 -0.24 1.93 -6.97
N PHE A 277 -0.98 0.83 -7.18
CA PHE A 277 -1.73 0.61 -8.41
C PHE A 277 -2.99 1.47 -8.50
N LEU A 278 -3.66 1.72 -7.38
CA LEU A 278 -4.84 2.59 -7.32
C LEU A 278 -4.48 4.06 -7.59
N PHE A 279 -3.37 4.56 -7.06
CA PHE A 279 -2.82 5.89 -7.39
C PHE A 279 -2.49 5.97 -8.87
N LEU A 280 -1.86 4.93 -9.43
CA LEU A 280 -1.57 4.87 -10.85
C LEU A 280 -2.85 4.95 -11.70
N ILE A 281 -3.88 4.18 -11.36
CA ILE A 281 -5.19 4.24 -12.03
C ILE A 281 -5.77 5.65 -11.94
N LEU A 282 -5.70 6.28 -10.76
CA LEU A 282 -6.24 7.60 -10.51
C LEU A 282 -5.56 8.69 -11.36
N ILE A 283 -4.23 8.62 -11.55
CA ILE A 283 -3.51 9.53 -12.45
C ILE A 283 -4.11 9.48 -13.87
N TYR A 284 -4.47 8.29 -14.36
CA TYR A 284 -5.09 8.12 -15.68
C TYR A 284 -6.58 8.47 -15.73
N ALA A 285 -7.28 8.47 -14.58
CA ALA A 285 -8.70 8.80 -14.47
C ALA A 285 -8.95 10.30 -14.36
N LEU A 286 -7.98 11.08 -13.86
CA LEU A 286 -8.12 12.52 -13.71
C LEU A 286 -8.26 13.24 -15.07
N PRO A 287 -9.17 14.23 -15.17
CA PRO A 287 -9.31 15.03 -16.38
C PRO A 287 -8.11 15.96 -16.58
N LYS A 288 -7.94 16.44 -17.81
CA LYS A 288 -6.88 17.41 -18.15
C LYS A 288 -6.97 18.70 -17.34
N LYS A 289 -8.17 19.09 -16.89
CA LYS A 289 -8.44 20.26 -16.05
C LYS A 289 -9.21 19.84 -14.81
N LEU A 290 -8.62 20.03 -13.64
CA LEU A 290 -9.27 19.75 -12.37
C LEU A 290 -10.36 20.80 -12.07
N GLY A 291 -11.60 20.35 -11.97
CA GLY A 291 -12.74 21.14 -11.48
C GLY A 291 -12.92 21.07 -9.95
N LYS A 292 -13.89 21.83 -9.43
CA LYS A 292 -14.20 21.96 -7.99
C LYS A 292 -14.37 20.61 -7.27
N ILE A 293 -15.05 19.66 -7.90
CA ILE A 293 -15.29 18.33 -7.33
C ILE A 293 -13.99 17.58 -6.96
N HIS A 294 -12.93 17.71 -7.75
CA HIS A 294 -11.65 17.03 -7.47
C HIS A 294 -10.99 17.62 -6.22
N TRP A 295 -11.05 18.93 -6.05
CA TRP A 295 -10.51 19.61 -4.87
C TRP A 295 -11.35 19.32 -3.63
N LEU A 296 -12.68 19.26 -3.76
CA LEU A 296 -13.57 18.83 -2.67
C LEU A 296 -13.25 17.41 -2.21
N LEU A 297 -13.13 16.45 -3.14
CA LEU A 297 -12.80 15.07 -2.81
C LEU A 297 -11.42 14.95 -2.16
N LEU A 298 -10.43 15.71 -2.62
CA LEU A 298 -9.11 15.78 -1.98
C LEU A 298 -9.22 16.35 -0.57
N PHE A 299 -9.91 17.47 -0.39
CA PHE A 299 -10.11 18.11 0.91
C PHE A 299 -10.76 17.15 1.91
N LEU A 300 -11.86 16.49 1.52
CA LEU A 300 -12.53 15.50 2.37
C LEU A 300 -11.61 14.31 2.70
N SER A 301 -10.82 13.83 1.72
CA SER A 301 -9.84 12.77 1.95
C SER A 301 -8.80 13.20 3.00
N ILE A 302 -8.28 14.43 2.91
CA ILE A 302 -7.31 14.95 3.88
C ILE A 302 -7.95 15.11 5.26
N LEU A 303 -9.16 15.69 5.32
CA LEU A 303 -9.87 15.94 6.57
C LEU A 303 -10.11 14.65 7.36
N VAL A 304 -10.60 13.60 6.70
CA VAL A 304 -10.87 12.31 7.36
C VAL A 304 -9.59 11.64 7.84
N ASN A 305 -8.49 11.68 7.07
CA ASN A 305 -7.23 11.08 7.53
C ASN A 305 -6.54 11.92 8.60
N ALA A 306 -6.67 13.26 8.56
CA ALA A 306 -6.21 14.13 9.63
C ALA A 306 -6.92 13.78 10.95
N TRP A 307 -8.25 13.55 10.89
CA TRP A 307 -9.02 13.06 12.03
C TRP A 307 -8.43 11.75 12.58
N GLY A 308 -8.16 10.75 11.74
CA GLY A 308 -7.51 9.50 12.16
C GLY A 308 -6.14 9.67 12.81
N VAL A 309 -5.28 10.51 12.22
CA VAL A 309 -3.93 10.80 12.73
C VAL A 309 -3.97 11.53 14.08
N VAL A 310 -4.90 12.47 14.25
CA VAL A 310 -5.09 13.16 15.53
C VAL A 310 -5.61 12.19 16.59
N TRP A 311 -6.56 11.32 16.25
CA TRP A 311 -7.10 10.32 17.19
C TRP A 311 -6.02 9.41 17.78
N ILE A 312 -5.14 8.87 16.94
CA ILE A 312 -4.08 7.98 17.43
C ILE A 312 -3.00 8.71 18.21
N ASN A 313 -2.57 9.90 17.77
CA ASN A 313 -1.42 10.59 18.37
C ASN A 313 -1.77 11.50 19.55
N LYS A 314 -3.03 11.92 19.69
CA LYS A 314 -3.45 12.88 20.73
C LYS A 314 -4.50 12.34 21.68
N PHE A 315 -5.32 11.38 21.25
CA PHE A 315 -6.45 10.87 22.04
C PHE A 315 -6.27 9.42 22.51
N GLY A 316 -5.09 8.81 22.33
CA GLY A 316 -4.80 7.46 22.86
C GLY A 316 -5.76 6.39 22.32
N TRP A 317 -6.26 6.56 21.09
CA TRP A 317 -7.33 5.73 20.52
C TRP A 317 -7.00 4.23 20.44
N VAL A 318 -5.73 3.93 20.23
CA VAL A 318 -5.14 2.60 20.16
C VAL A 318 -3.77 2.75 20.80
N VAL A 319 -3.66 2.45 22.09
CA VAL A 319 -2.36 2.33 22.79
C VAL A 319 -1.96 0.87 22.80
#